data_AF-A0A538EBD0-F1
#
_entry.id   AF-A0A538EBD0-F1
#
_cell.length_a   1.000
_cell.length_b   1.000
_cell.length_c   1.000
_cell.angle_alpha   90.00
_cell.angle_beta   90.00
_cell.angle_gamma   90.00
#
_symmetry.space_group_name_H-M   'P 1'
#
loop_
_entity.id
_entity.type
_entity.pdbx_description
1 polymer ?
#
loop_
_entity_poly.entity_id
_entity_poly.type
_entity_poly.pdbx_seq_one_letter_code
_entity_poly.pdbx_strand_id
1 'polypeptide(L)'
;YAINRALRILPLYYVVVAVLLALHVNGGRPDQWWRFALFAENYSAGTVLRADSPMWSLAVEVHFYVVLPLVALLVGWVARGSRARAALGVAAVGLASLAARVLLVQTSAAPDFRWTFSLPTLFFFFAGGMLLALLRARWDERAPGWAGRGALGAGDLWVAASAPLWALAAWRTDFEPVVVAAAFLVVAGCVLRLRPGVATRVLEWRPLATLGVASYSLYLWHVPLITAVGGNPVDFRPTGPVFEGHPHRLLYLGVLSLAVCCAAALASYALIESPFLRLRRRWAARTGRS
;
A
#
# COMPACT_ATOMS: atom_id res chain seq x y z
N TYR A 1 -8.69 -4.79 16.74
CA TYR A 1 -7.70 -4.50 15.68
C TYR A 1 -8.26 -3.52 14.64
N ALA A 2 -9.38 -3.82 13.96
CA ALA A 2 -9.96 -2.97 12.91
C ALA A 2 -10.25 -1.52 13.34
N ILE A 3 -10.86 -1.31 14.52
CA ILE A 3 -11.17 0.03 15.05
C ILE A 3 -9.90 0.89 15.23
N ASN A 4 -8.81 0.30 15.71
CA ASN A 4 -7.54 1.01 15.93
C ASN A 4 -6.89 1.47 14.61
N ARG A 5 -7.11 0.70 13.53
CA ARG A 5 -6.63 1.01 12.18
C ARG A 5 -7.51 2.08 11.54
N ALA A 6 -8.83 1.95 11.66
CA ALA A 6 -9.80 2.94 11.16
C ALA A 6 -9.56 4.34 11.73
N LEU A 7 -9.33 4.46 13.06
CA LEU A 7 -9.08 5.77 13.69
C LEU A 7 -7.76 6.43 13.29
N ARG A 8 -6.83 5.68 12.71
CA ARG A 8 -5.58 6.23 12.16
C ARG A 8 -5.75 6.67 10.70
N ILE A 9 -6.51 5.90 9.93
CA ILE A 9 -6.65 6.06 8.48
C ILE A 9 -7.75 7.07 8.13
N LEU A 10 -8.97 6.86 8.65
CA LEU A 10 -10.17 7.55 8.19
C LEU A 10 -10.13 9.08 8.36
N PRO A 11 -9.68 9.66 9.49
CA PRO A 11 -9.76 11.10 9.68
C PRO A 11 -8.95 11.86 8.61
N LEU A 12 -7.72 11.41 8.37
CA LEU A 12 -6.88 12.06 7.39
C LEU A 12 -7.36 11.79 5.97
N TYR A 13 -7.78 10.56 5.65
CA TYR A 13 -8.38 10.25 4.35
C TYR A 13 -9.52 11.21 4.01
N TYR A 14 -10.49 11.38 4.91
CA TYR A 14 -11.64 12.25 4.65
C TYR A 14 -11.26 13.72 4.52
N VAL A 15 -10.28 14.20 5.30
CA VAL A 15 -9.77 15.57 5.13
C VAL A 15 -9.13 15.75 3.75
N VAL A 16 -8.28 14.81 3.32
CA VAL A 16 -7.63 14.90 2.01
C VAL A 16 -8.66 14.83 0.88
N VAL A 17 -9.58 13.86 0.92
CA VAL A 17 -10.67 13.75 -0.06
C VAL A 17 -11.47 15.04 -0.13
N ALA A 18 -11.87 15.60 1.02
CA ALA A 18 -12.64 16.83 1.06
C ALA A 18 -11.89 18.00 0.43
N VAL A 19 -10.59 18.15 0.72
CA VAL A 19 -9.74 19.18 0.12
C VAL A 19 -9.63 18.97 -1.39
N LEU A 20 -9.31 17.76 -1.85
CA LEU A 20 -9.11 17.48 -3.27
C LEU A 20 -10.39 17.64 -4.10
N LEU A 21 -11.54 17.21 -3.57
CA LEU A 21 -12.83 17.40 -4.23
C LEU A 21 -13.26 18.87 -4.22
N ALA A 22 -13.05 19.61 -3.13
CA ALA A 22 -13.36 21.03 -3.06
C ALA A 22 -12.51 21.87 -4.03
N LEU A 23 -11.26 21.46 -4.27
CA LEU A 23 -10.37 22.09 -5.25
C LEU A 23 -10.65 21.66 -6.70
N HIS A 24 -11.49 20.65 -6.91
CA HIS A 24 -11.89 20.22 -8.25
C HIS A 24 -12.80 21.29 -8.89
N VAL A 25 -12.81 21.37 -10.23
CA VAL A 25 -13.68 22.31 -10.95
C VAL A 25 -15.14 22.07 -10.54
N ASN A 26 -15.82 23.11 -10.04
CA ASN A 26 -17.16 23.09 -9.45
C ASN A 26 -17.31 22.37 -8.09
N GLY A 27 -16.22 22.18 -7.33
CA GLY A 27 -16.28 21.59 -5.98
C GLY A 27 -16.56 20.08 -5.93
N GLY A 28 -16.33 19.40 -7.06
CA GLY A 28 -16.60 17.97 -7.21
C GLY A 28 -18.09 17.66 -7.43
N ARG A 29 -18.36 16.65 -8.24
CA ARG A 29 -19.73 16.20 -8.54
C ARG A 29 -20.30 15.46 -7.32
N PRO A 30 -21.62 15.53 -7.05
CA PRO A 30 -22.24 14.80 -5.94
C PRO A 30 -21.95 13.29 -5.95
N ASP A 31 -21.78 12.70 -7.14
CA ASP A 31 -21.45 11.28 -7.27
C ASP A 31 -20.03 10.93 -6.80
N GLN A 32 -19.09 11.88 -6.88
CA GLN A 32 -17.74 11.69 -6.35
C GLN A 32 -17.78 11.64 -4.83
N TRP A 33 -18.47 12.59 -4.19
CA TRP A 33 -18.52 12.71 -2.74
C TRP A 33 -18.97 11.42 -2.04
N TRP A 34 -20.11 10.84 -2.45
CA TRP A 34 -20.58 9.60 -1.80
C TRP A 34 -19.72 8.39 -2.16
N ARG A 35 -19.13 8.33 -3.36
CA ARG A 35 -18.25 7.22 -3.75
C ARG A 35 -16.99 7.20 -2.91
N PHE A 36 -16.29 8.33 -2.77
CA PHE A 36 -15.11 8.41 -1.89
C PHE A 36 -15.50 8.25 -0.41
N ALA A 37 -16.66 8.75 0.01
CA ALA A 37 -17.10 8.54 1.39
C ALA A 37 -17.26 7.05 1.77
N LEU A 38 -17.69 6.23 0.80
CA LEU A 38 -17.98 4.80 0.95
C LEU A 38 -16.89 3.88 0.40
N PHE A 39 -15.73 4.41 -0.01
CA PHE A 39 -14.66 3.64 -0.67
C PHE A 39 -15.09 2.95 -1.99
N ALA A 40 -16.10 3.48 -2.68
CA ALA A 40 -16.67 2.94 -3.91
C ALA A 40 -16.13 3.60 -5.19
N GLU A 41 -15.10 4.44 -5.09
CA GLU A 41 -14.48 5.17 -6.21
C GLU A 41 -13.88 4.25 -7.27
N ASN A 42 -13.43 3.05 -6.89
CA ASN A 42 -12.81 2.09 -7.81
C ASN A 42 -13.81 1.47 -8.79
N TYR A 43 -15.11 1.51 -8.48
CA TYR A 43 -16.16 0.87 -9.29
C TYR A 43 -16.78 1.81 -10.33
N SER A 44 -16.19 2.99 -10.54
CA SER A 44 -16.63 3.93 -11.58
C SER A 44 -15.46 4.53 -12.34
N ALA A 45 -15.55 4.46 -13.67
CA ALA A 45 -14.58 5.07 -14.57
C ALA A 45 -14.50 6.61 -14.42
N GLY A 46 -15.56 7.23 -13.91
CA GLY A 46 -15.62 8.67 -13.63
C GLY A 46 -14.96 9.09 -12.32
N THR A 47 -14.50 8.15 -11.49
CA THR A 47 -13.93 8.43 -10.17
C THR A 47 -12.57 7.78 -9.92
N VAL A 48 -12.35 6.58 -10.45
CA VAL A 48 -11.09 5.85 -10.28
C VAL A 48 -9.91 6.66 -10.83
N LEU A 49 -8.86 6.83 -10.00
CA LEU A 49 -7.68 7.66 -10.27
C LEU A 49 -7.94 9.17 -10.53
N ARG A 50 -9.19 9.67 -10.38
CA ARG A 50 -9.54 11.05 -10.79
C ARG A 50 -9.25 12.12 -9.74
N ALA A 51 -9.44 11.80 -8.46
CA ALA A 51 -9.16 12.74 -7.38
C ALA A 51 -7.70 12.61 -6.93
N ASP A 52 -7.26 11.38 -6.73
CA ASP A 52 -5.89 11.05 -6.38
C ASP A 52 -5.56 9.64 -6.89
N SER A 53 -4.37 9.47 -7.48
CA SER A 53 -3.97 8.20 -8.08
C SER A 53 -3.80 7.08 -7.04
N PRO A 54 -3.04 7.22 -5.94
CA PRO A 54 -2.83 6.13 -4.98
C PRO A 54 -4.08 5.68 -4.23
N MET A 55 -5.13 6.51 -4.09
CA MET A 55 -6.30 6.22 -3.25
C MET A 55 -7.01 4.89 -3.55
N TRP A 56 -6.89 4.37 -4.79
CA TRP A 56 -7.51 3.09 -5.14
C TRP A 56 -7.10 1.95 -4.21
N SER A 57 -5.84 1.93 -3.75
CA SER A 57 -5.35 0.82 -2.93
C SER A 57 -5.94 0.87 -1.51
N LEU A 58 -6.33 2.05 -1.04
CA LEU A 58 -7.00 2.20 0.24
C LEU A 58 -8.43 1.65 0.18
N ALA A 59 -9.17 1.94 -0.89
CA ALA A 59 -10.48 1.32 -1.12
C ALA A 59 -10.38 -0.20 -1.18
N VAL A 60 -9.41 -0.75 -1.91
CA VAL A 60 -9.15 -2.19 -1.95
C VAL A 60 -8.83 -2.76 -0.56
N GLU A 61 -8.02 -2.06 0.24
CA GLU A 61 -7.70 -2.46 1.61
C GLU A 61 -8.96 -2.50 2.51
N VAL A 62 -9.82 -1.49 2.43
CA VAL A 62 -11.09 -1.46 3.17
C VAL A 62 -12.00 -2.62 2.75
N HIS A 63 -12.18 -2.85 1.44
CA HIS A 63 -12.95 -3.98 0.93
C HIS A 63 -12.38 -5.31 1.41
N PHE A 64 -11.06 -5.47 1.40
CA PHE A 64 -10.41 -6.67 1.93
C PHE A 64 -10.77 -6.87 3.41
N TYR A 65 -10.68 -5.84 4.25
CA TYR A 65 -11.01 -5.98 5.67
C TYR A 65 -12.48 -6.28 5.93
N VAL A 66 -13.39 -5.76 5.11
CA VAL A 66 -14.82 -6.08 5.18
C VAL A 66 -15.07 -7.54 4.79
N VAL A 67 -14.39 -8.04 3.77
CA VAL A 67 -14.56 -9.41 3.25
C VAL A 67 -13.77 -10.45 4.06
N LEU A 68 -12.69 -10.05 4.76
CA LEU A 68 -11.78 -10.93 5.49
C LEU A 68 -12.48 -11.87 6.50
N PRO A 69 -13.45 -11.44 7.33
CA PRO A 69 -14.17 -12.34 8.22
C PRO A 69 -14.90 -13.46 7.47
N LEU A 70 -15.52 -13.15 6.32
CA LEU A 70 -16.22 -14.14 5.50
C LEU A 70 -15.23 -15.13 4.88
N VAL A 71 -14.09 -14.64 4.38
CA VAL A 71 -13.02 -15.50 3.86
C VAL A 71 -12.47 -16.40 4.98
N ALA A 72 -12.23 -15.86 6.16
CA ALA A 72 -11.72 -16.63 7.30
C ALA A 72 -12.71 -17.73 7.74
N LEU A 73 -14.02 -17.40 7.79
CA LEU A 73 -15.07 -18.37 8.10
C LEU A 73 -15.17 -19.47 7.04
N LEU A 74 -15.17 -19.09 5.76
CA LEU A 74 -15.22 -20.04 4.65
C LEU A 74 -13.99 -20.96 4.64
N VAL A 75 -12.80 -20.39 4.77
CA VAL A 75 -11.55 -21.14 4.84
C VAL A 75 -11.56 -22.07 6.06
N GLY A 76 -12.00 -21.61 7.23
CA GLY A 76 -12.12 -22.44 8.43
C GLY A 76 -13.08 -23.62 8.25
N TRP A 77 -14.24 -23.35 7.65
CA TRP A 77 -15.27 -24.35 7.36
C TRP A 77 -14.78 -25.42 6.36
N VAL A 78 -14.20 -25.01 5.24
CA VAL A 78 -13.65 -25.93 4.22
C VAL A 78 -12.42 -26.69 4.75
N ALA A 79 -11.56 -26.00 5.49
CA ALA A 79 -10.33 -26.59 6.00
C ALA A 79 -10.57 -27.64 7.09
N ARG A 80 -11.72 -27.59 7.78
CA ARG A 80 -12.07 -28.49 8.89
C ARG A 80 -10.93 -28.60 9.92
N GLY A 81 -10.35 -27.46 10.29
CA GLY A 81 -9.23 -27.36 11.23
C GLY A 81 -7.83 -27.70 10.66
N SER A 82 -7.71 -28.17 9.42
CA SER A 82 -6.40 -28.47 8.82
C SER A 82 -5.75 -27.22 8.21
N ARG A 83 -4.60 -26.80 8.75
CA ARG A 83 -3.83 -25.68 8.20
C ARG A 83 -3.39 -25.90 6.74
N ALA A 84 -3.11 -27.14 6.36
CA ALA A 84 -2.74 -27.46 4.97
C ALA A 84 -3.92 -27.22 4.02
N ARG A 85 -5.13 -27.64 4.40
CA ARG A 85 -6.34 -27.38 3.61
C ARG A 85 -6.67 -25.89 3.56
N ALA A 86 -6.47 -25.17 4.67
CA ALA A 86 -6.63 -23.72 4.70
C ALA A 86 -5.66 -23.03 3.73
N ALA A 87 -4.38 -23.43 3.74
CA ALA A 87 -3.39 -22.91 2.81
C ALA A 87 -3.74 -23.23 1.35
N LEU A 88 -4.18 -24.45 1.05
CA LEU A 88 -4.63 -24.82 -0.29
C LEU A 88 -5.84 -23.99 -0.75
N GLY A 89 -6.82 -23.76 0.13
CA GLY A 89 -7.98 -22.92 -0.18
C GLY A 89 -7.59 -21.47 -0.48
N VAL A 90 -6.74 -20.87 0.37
CA VAL A 90 -6.23 -19.51 0.16
C VAL A 90 -5.40 -19.43 -1.13
N ALA A 91 -4.55 -20.43 -1.40
CA ALA A 91 -3.77 -20.50 -2.63
C ALA A 91 -4.66 -20.62 -3.86
N ALA A 92 -5.71 -21.45 -3.82
CA ALA A 92 -6.66 -21.59 -4.93
C ALA A 92 -7.39 -20.27 -5.24
N VAL A 93 -7.88 -19.57 -4.22
CA VAL A 93 -8.53 -18.25 -4.40
C VAL A 93 -7.54 -17.20 -4.89
N GLY A 94 -6.30 -17.22 -4.37
CA GLY A 94 -5.22 -16.34 -4.83
C GLY A 94 -4.84 -16.58 -6.30
N LEU A 95 -4.77 -17.84 -6.72
CA LEU A 95 -4.50 -18.22 -8.12
C LEU A 95 -5.67 -17.86 -9.03
N ALA A 96 -6.92 -18.04 -8.58
CA ALA A 96 -8.10 -17.60 -9.33
C ALA A 96 -8.10 -16.07 -9.51
N SER A 97 -7.70 -15.32 -8.47
CA SER A 97 -7.52 -13.86 -8.54
C SER A 97 -6.42 -13.47 -9.52
N LEU A 98 -5.27 -14.14 -9.49
CA LEU A 98 -4.17 -13.92 -10.43
C LEU A 98 -4.59 -14.24 -11.86
N ALA A 99 -5.31 -15.33 -12.08
CA ALA A 99 -5.85 -15.68 -13.39
C ALA A 99 -6.83 -14.59 -13.88
N ALA A 100 -7.71 -14.08 -13.02
CA ALA A 100 -8.59 -12.96 -13.34
C ALA A 100 -7.80 -11.69 -13.69
N ARG A 101 -6.71 -11.39 -12.97
CA ARG A 101 -5.80 -10.26 -13.29
C ARG A 101 -5.19 -10.41 -14.68
N VAL A 102 -4.69 -11.60 -15.00
CA VAL A 102 -4.08 -11.88 -16.31
C VAL A 102 -5.14 -11.72 -17.41
N LEU A 103 -6.29 -12.39 -17.27
CA LEU A 103 -7.32 -12.46 -18.30
C LEU A 103 -8.06 -11.14 -18.53
N LEU A 104 -8.43 -10.43 -17.45
CA LEU A 104 -9.26 -9.23 -17.55
C LEU A 104 -8.44 -7.96 -17.76
N VAL A 105 -7.15 -8.00 -17.44
CA VAL A 105 -6.31 -6.79 -17.47
C VAL A 105 -5.07 -6.98 -18.34
N GLN A 106 -4.20 -7.95 -18.05
CA GLN A 106 -2.93 -8.05 -18.77
C GLN A 106 -3.09 -8.48 -20.24
N THR A 107 -4.09 -9.30 -20.55
CA THR A 107 -4.40 -9.71 -21.93
C THR A 107 -5.43 -8.81 -22.61
N SER A 108 -5.99 -7.82 -21.93
CA SER A 108 -6.97 -6.90 -22.51
C SER A 108 -6.26 -5.79 -23.28
N ALA A 109 -6.71 -5.53 -24.52
CA ALA A 109 -6.20 -4.42 -25.33
C ALA A 109 -6.57 -3.04 -24.77
N ALA A 110 -7.68 -2.96 -24.02
CA ALA A 110 -8.17 -1.75 -23.36
C ALA A 110 -8.67 -2.13 -21.95
N PRO A 111 -7.75 -2.33 -20.99
CA PRO A 111 -8.11 -2.79 -19.66
C PRO A 111 -8.97 -1.74 -18.94
N ASP A 112 -10.15 -2.18 -18.48
CA ASP A 112 -11.04 -1.34 -17.69
C ASP A 112 -10.44 -1.12 -16.30
N PHE A 113 -10.22 0.15 -15.94
CA PHE A 113 -9.66 0.52 -14.64
C PHE A 113 -10.45 -0.04 -13.46
N ARG A 114 -11.76 -0.28 -13.62
CA ARG A 114 -12.57 -0.93 -12.58
C ARG A 114 -12.06 -2.32 -12.27
N TRP A 115 -11.70 -3.11 -13.29
CA TRP A 115 -11.09 -4.41 -13.08
C TRP A 115 -9.65 -4.29 -12.63
N THR A 116 -8.89 -3.30 -13.12
CA THR A 116 -7.49 -3.07 -12.70
C THR A 116 -7.35 -2.81 -11.20
N PHE A 117 -8.26 -2.04 -10.62
CA PHE A 117 -8.17 -1.59 -9.23
C PHE A 117 -9.26 -2.17 -8.33
N SER A 118 -9.73 -3.38 -8.63
CA SER A 118 -10.75 -4.07 -7.83
C SER A 118 -10.15 -5.19 -6.99
N LEU A 119 -10.81 -5.48 -5.86
CA LEU A 119 -10.40 -6.56 -4.98
C LEU A 119 -10.29 -7.93 -5.69
N PRO A 120 -11.21 -8.36 -6.58
CA PRO A 120 -11.13 -9.70 -7.19
C PRO A 120 -9.86 -9.96 -8.00
N THR A 121 -9.31 -8.94 -8.69
CA THR A 121 -8.09 -9.07 -9.50
C THR A 121 -6.82 -8.79 -8.68
N LEU A 122 -6.94 -8.18 -7.50
CA LEU A 122 -5.81 -7.84 -6.61
C LEU A 122 -5.73 -8.74 -5.38
N PHE A 123 -6.71 -9.61 -5.16
CA PHE A 123 -6.77 -10.49 -4.00
C PHE A 123 -5.54 -11.39 -3.87
N PHE A 124 -4.87 -11.73 -4.98
CA PHE A 124 -3.63 -12.51 -4.95
C PHE A 124 -2.52 -11.89 -4.09
N PHE A 125 -2.43 -10.55 -3.98
CA PHE A 125 -1.49 -9.88 -3.07
C PHE A 125 -1.79 -10.23 -1.60
N PHE A 126 -3.07 -10.17 -1.22
CA PHE A 126 -3.52 -10.51 0.13
C PHE A 126 -3.39 -12.00 0.42
N ALA A 127 -3.72 -12.85 -0.56
CA ALA A 127 -3.57 -14.29 -0.46
C ALA A 127 -2.12 -14.68 -0.15
N GLY A 128 -1.14 -14.06 -0.81
CA GLY A 128 0.28 -14.30 -0.51
C GLY A 128 0.64 -13.92 0.93
N GLY A 129 0.15 -12.79 1.44
CA GLY A 129 0.31 -12.41 2.85
C GLY A 129 -0.34 -13.38 3.83
N MET A 130 -1.55 -13.88 3.51
CA MET A 130 -2.24 -14.90 4.31
C MET A 130 -1.50 -16.24 4.32
N LEU A 131 -0.96 -16.68 3.18
CA LEU A 131 -0.13 -17.88 3.09
C LEU A 131 1.15 -17.74 3.92
N LEU A 132 1.80 -16.58 3.87
CA LEU A 132 2.96 -16.29 4.72
C LEU A 132 2.60 -16.31 6.20
N ALA A 133 1.43 -15.80 6.60
CA ALA A 133 0.96 -15.88 7.98
C ALA A 133 0.74 -17.34 8.44
N LEU A 134 0.11 -18.17 7.61
CA LEU A 134 -0.05 -19.61 7.88
C LEU A 134 1.29 -20.34 7.97
N LEU A 135 2.24 -19.99 7.09
CA LEU A 135 3.60 -20.52 7.11
C LEU A 135 4.33 -20.11 8.40
N ARG A 136 4.21 -18.84 8.82
CA ARG A 136 4.81 -18.32 10.04
C ARG A 136 4.24 -19.02 11.28
N ALA A 137 2.93 -19.22 11.33
CA ALA A 137 2.29 -19.96 12.42
C ALA A 137 2.78 -21.42 12.51
N ARG A 138 3.01 -22.08 11.37
CA ARG A 138 3.62 -23.42 11.34
C ARG A 138 5.07 -23.40 11.81
N TRP A 139 5.83 -22.38 11.43
CA TRP A 139 7.22 -22.23 11.85
C TRP A 139 7.35 -22.03 13.35
N ASP A 140 6.45 -21.27 13.98
CA ASP A 140 6.46 -21.08 15.44
C ASP A 140 6.27 -22.41 16.21
N GLU A 141 5.56 -23.38 15.62
CA GLU A 141 5.48 -24.74 16.17
C GLU A 141 6.70 -25.60 15.81
N ARG A 142 7.17 -25.51 14.57
CA ARG A 142 8.26 -26.34 14.05
C ARG A 142 9.09 -25.61 13.02
N ALA A 143 10.05 -24.84 13.51
CA ALA A 143 10.96 -24.08 12.67
C ALA A 143 11.79 -25.01 11.76
N PRO A 144 11.90 -24.72 10.45
CA PRO A 144 12.86 -25.40 9.58
C PRO A 144 14.29 -25.30 10.14
N GLY A 145 15.16 -26.29 9.92
CA GLY A 145 16.55 -26.21 10.43
C GLY A 145 17.38 -25.05 9.86
N TRP A 146 17.01 -24.53 8.68
CA TRP A 146 17.62 -23.36 8.05
C TRP A 146 17.07 -22.03 8.58
N ALA A 147 15.97 -22.07 9.34
CA ALA A 147 15.34 -20.91 9.96
C ALA A 147 16.33 -20.08 10.79
N GLY A 148 16.68 -18.88 10.33
CA GLY A 148 17.62 -18.01 11.03
C GLY A 148 19.09 -18.44 10.91
N ARG A 149 19.41 -19.51 10.15
CA ARG A 149 20.77 -19.94 9.83
C ARG A 149 21.10 -19.65 8.36
N GLY A 150 22.37 -19.33 8.08
CA GLY A 150 22.84 -19.05 6.72
C GLY A 150 22.19 -17.83 6.07
N ALA A 151 22.35 -17.69 4.74
CA ALA A 151 21.83 -16.56 3.97
C ALA A 151 20.30 -16.61 3.81
N LEU A 152 19.73 -17.80 3.60
CA LEU A 152 18.29 -17.97 3.39
C LEU A 152 17.44 -17.60 4.62
N GLY A 153 18.00 -17.72 5.83
CA GLY A 153 17.33 -17.33 7.07
C GLY A 153 17.49 -15.85 7.46
N ALA A 154 18.24 -15.05 6.69
CA ALA A 154 18.56 -13.66 7.00
C ALA A 154 17.58 -12.72 6.28
N GLY A 155 16.59 -12.18 7.00
CA GLY A 155 15.53 -11.36 6.40
C GLY A 155 16.04 -10.10 5.70
N ASP A 156 17.16 -9.55 6.17
CA ASP A 156 17.86 -8.42 5.59
C ASP A 156 18.38 -8.71 4.17
N LEU A 157 18.79 -9.94 3.87
CA LEU A 157 19.20 -10.33 2.52
C LEU A 157 18.02 -10.39 1.54
N TRP A 158 16.84 -10.82 2.00
CA TRP A 158 15.62 -10.81 1.19
C TRP A 158 15.16 -9.39 0.88
N VAL A 159 15.22 -8.49 1.88
CA VAL A 159 14.95 -7.06 1.67
C VAL A 159 15.98 -6.45 0.70
N ALA A 160 17.27 -6.74 0.87
CA ALA A 160 18.31 -6.25 -0.03
C ALA A 160 18.15 -6.80 -1.46
N ALA A 161 17.77 -8.08 -1.61
CA ALA A 161 17.51 -8.71 -2.90
C ALA A 161 16.31 -8.09 -3.63
N SER A 162 15.39 -7.45 -2.90
CA SER A 162 14.28 -6.70 -3.53
C SER A 162 14.73 -5.39 -4.20
N ALA A 163 15.86 -4.80 -3.78
CA ALA A 163 16.32 -3.51 -4.28
C ALA A 163 16.52 -3.44 -5.81
N PRO A 164 17.22 -4.40 -6.47
CA PRO A 164 17.33 -4.38 -7.93
C PRO A 164 15.99 -4.55 -8.63
N LEU A 165 15.03 -5.29 -8.04
CA LEU A 165 13.68 -5.41 -8.59
C LEU A 165 12.92 -4.09 -8.46
N TRP A 166 13.06 -3.36 -7.35
CA TRP A 166 12.50 -2.01 -7.22
C TRP A 166 13.12 -1.02 -8.20
N ALA A 167 14.43 -1.09 -8.44
CA ALA A 167 15.10 -0.28 -9.46
C ALA A 167 14.57 -0.60 -10.87
N LEU A 168 14.38 -1.89 -11.19
CA LEU A 168 13.79 -2.31 -12.45
C LEU A 168 12.33 -1.88 -12.57
N ALA A 169 11.53 -1.99 -11.51
CA ALA A 169 10.14 -1.54 -11.49
C ALA A 169 10.01 -0.01 -11.69
N ALA A 170 10.95 0.76 -11.12
CA ALA A 170 11.02 2.20 -11.33
C ALA A 170 11.36 2.56 -12.79
N TRP A 171 12.16 1.74 -13.47
CA TRP A 171 12.49 1.91 -14.89
C TRP A 171 11.41 1.38 -15.84
N ARG A 172 10.77 0.26 -15.48
CA ARG A 172 9.76 -0.46 -16.26
C ARG A 172 8.44 -0.48 -15.49
N THR A 173 7.78 0.67 -15.45
CA THR A 173 6.47 0.85 -14.80
C THR A 173 5.36 0.01 -15.42
N ASP A 174 5.58 -0.49 -16.63
CA ASP A 174 4.69 -1.38 -17.39
C ASP A 174 4.77 -2.85 -16.93
N PHE A 175 5.81 -3.22 -16.17
CA PHE A 175 6.09 -4.63 -15.86
C PHE A 175 5.70 -5.02 -14.41
N GLU A 176 4.39 -5.16 -14.20
CA GLU A 176 3.78 -5.52 -12.91
C GLU A 176 4.40 -6.75 -12.21
N PRO A 177 4.79 -7.86 -12.89
CA PRO A 177 5.39 -9.02 -12.22
C PRO A 177 6.64 -8.69 -11.38
N VAL A 178 7.43 -7.69 -11.78
CA VAL A 178 8.62 -7.27 -11.02
C VAL A 178 8.22 -6.60 -9.71
N VAL A 179 7.16 -5.78 -9.72
CA VAL A 179 6.62 -5.16 -8.51
C VAL A 179 6.11 -6.24 -7.56
N VAL A 180 5.40 -7.23 -8.08
CA VAL A 180 4.90 -8.37 -7.30
C VAL A 180 6.05 -9.13 -6.64
N ALA A 181 7.09 -9.47 -7.41
CA ALA A 181 8.27 -10.16 -6.89
C ALA A 181 9.01 -9.32 -5.83
N ALA A 182 9.24 -8.03 -6.09
CA ALA A 182 9.89 -7.13 -5.15
C ALA A 182 9.11 -7.02 -3.82
N ALA A 183 7.78 -6.86 -3.90
CA ALA A 183 6.92 -6.79 -2.74
C ALA A 183 6.97 -8.08 -1.90
N PHE A 184 6.87 -9.25 -2.55
CA PHE A 184 6.94 -10.53 -1.82
C PHE A 184 8.31 -10.80 -1.20
N LEU A 185 9.42 -10.36 -1.81
CA LEU A 185 10.74 -10.44 -1.19
C LEU A 185 10.82 -9.58 0.08
N VAL A 186 10.27 -8.36 0.05
CA VAL A 186 10.21 -7.50 1.24
C VAL A 186 9.38 -8.14 2.34
N VAL A 187 8.17 -8.60 2.02
CA VAL A 187 7.28 -9.23 3.01
C VAL A 187 7.91 -10.51 3.57
N ALA A 188 8.54 -11.34 2.74
CA ALA A 188 9.27 -12.53 3.18
C ALA A 188 10.42 -12.15 4.12
N GLY A 189 11.18 -11.10 3.79
CA GLY A 189 12.24 -10.57 4.63
C GLY A 189 11.75 -10.09 6.00
N CYS A 190 10.56 -9.48 6.08
CA CYS A 190 9.94 -9.07 7.34
C CYS A 190 9.40 -10.24 8.18
N VAL A 191 9.02 -11.35 7.55
CA VAL A 191 8.58 -12.59 8.24
C VAL A 191 9.78 -13.33 8.84
N LEU A 192 10.93 -13.22 8.20
CA LEU A 192 12.21 -13.75 8.69
C LEU A 192 12.84 -12.83 9.74
N ARG A 193 13.81 -13.34 10.49
CA ARG A 193 14.53 -12.52 11.48
C ARG A 193 15.45 -11.55 10.76
N LEU A 194 15.19 -10.26 10.94
CA LEU A 194 16.14 -9.19 10.60
C LEU A 194 17.35 -9.29 11.52
N ARG A 195 18.55 -9.38 10.95
CA ARG A 195 19.79 -9.34 11.71
C ARG A 195 20.14 -7.87 12.02
N PRO A 196 20.64 -7.55 13.22
CA PRO A 196 21.19 -6.24 13.50
C PRO A 196 22.31 -5.93 12.50
N GLY A 197 22.22 -4.81 11.78
CA GLY A 197 23.12 -4.52 10.68
C GLY A 197 23.03 -3.09 10.15
N VAL A 198 23.54 -2.87 8.94
CA VAL A 198 23.43 -1.55 8.29
C VAL A 198 21.98 -1.22 7.98
N ALA A 199 21.21 -2.20 7.46
CA ALA A 199 19.81 -2.01 7.10
C ALA A 199 18.95 -1.58 8.30
N THR A 200 19.09 -2.25 9.46
CA THR A 200 18.34 -1.87 10.68
C THR A 200 18.77 -0.50 11.18
N ARG A 201 20.07 -0.17 11.17
CA ARG A 201 20.58 1.16 11.56
C ARG A 201 20.04 2.29 10.67
N VAL A 202 19.94 2.06 9.36
CA VAL A 202 19.35 3.02 8.43
C VAL A 202 17.87 3.21 8.73
N LEU A 203 17.11 2.13 8.93
CA LEU A 203 15.69 2.19 9.27
C LEU A 203 15.41 2.86 10.63
N GLU A 204 16.33 2.71 11.59
CA GLU A 204 16.27 3.34 12.91
C GLU A 204 16.77 4.79 12.91
N TRP A 205 17.29 5.29 11.78
CA TRP A 205 17.76 6.66 11.68
C TRP A 205 16.62 7.65 11.91
N ARG A 206 16.80 8.57 12.85
CA ARG A 206 15.73 9.47 13.34
C ARG A 206 14.94 10.19 12.24
N PRO A 207 15.57 10.78 11.20
CA PRO A 207 14.83 11.40 10.10
C PRO A 207 13.94 10.40 9.34
N LEU A 208 14.48 9.22 9.03
CA LEU A 208 13.74 8.18 8.31
C LEU A 208 12.61 7.61 9.19
N ALA A 209 12.85 7.40 10.47
CA ALA A 209 11.81 6.99 11.42
C ALA A 209 10.70 8.05 11.55
N THR A 210 11.06 9.34 11.58
CA THR A 210 10.09 10.45 11.64
C THR A 210 9.25 10.52 10.36
N LEU A 211 9.87 10.37 9.19
CA LEU A 211 9.14 10.26 7.92
C LEU A 211 8.28 8.99 7.89
N GLY A 212 8.75 7.88 8.45
CA GLY A 212 7.98 6.64 8.60
C GLY A 212 6.72 6.83 9.44
N VAL A 213 6.76 7.67 10.47
CA VAL A 213 5.59 8.05 11.27
C VAL A 213 4.58 8.84 10.43
N ALA A 214 5.03 9.77 9.60
CA ALA A 214 4.20 10.56 8.69
C ALA A 214 3.95 9.90 7.32
N SER A 215 4.33 8.63 7.14
CA SER A 215 4.28 7.92 5.85
C SER A 215 2.87 7.85 5.26
N TYR A 216 1.85 7.77 6.10
CA TYR A 216 0.46 7.78 5.66
C TYR A 216 0.03 9.14 5.13
N SER A 217 0.45 10.23 5.80
CA SER A 217 0.24 11.59 5.31
C SER A 217 0.99 11.82 4.00
N LEU A 218 2.23 11.34 3.88
CA LEU A 218 3.00 11.40 2.65
C LEU A 218 2.30 10.65 1.51
N TYR A 219 1.80 9.44 1.79
CA TYR A 219 1.09 8.62 0.82
C TYR A 219 -0.17 9.31 0.26
N LEU A 220 -0.92 10.07 1.06
CA LEU A 220 -2.12 10.77 0.56
C LEU A 220 -1.81 12.10 -0.16
N TRP A 221 -0.73 12.78 0.20
CA TRP A 221 -0.44 14.11 -0.35
C TRP A 221 0.56 14.12 -1.51
N HIS A 222 1.35 13.06 -1.69
CA HIS A 222 2.47 13.13 -2.63
C HIS A 222 2.06 13.38 -4.08
N VAL A 223 1.05 12.68 -4.62
CA VAL A 223 0.64 12.88 -6.03
C VAL A 223 0.05 14.26 -6.28
N PRO A 224 -0.89 14.78 -5.47
CA PRO A 224 -1.42 16.13 -5.64
C PRO A 224 -0.32 17.19 -5.54
N LEU A 225 0.63 17.04 -4.61
CA LEU A 225 1.72 17.99 -4.42
C LEU A 225 2.76 17.93 -5.54
N ILE A 226 3.15 16.73 -6.00
CA ILE A 226 4.04 16.57 -7.17
C ILE A 226 3.38 17.21 -8.40
N THR A 227 2.07 16.98 -8.58
CA THR A 227 1.31 17.55 -9.68
C THR A 227 1.25 19.07 -9.60
N ALA A 228 1.09 19.63 -8.40
CA ALA A 228 1.08 21.07 -8.17
C ALA A 228 2.46 21.73 -8.37
N VAL A 229 3.55 21.03 -8.04
CA VAL A 229 4.93 21.55 -8.14
C VAL A 229 5.46 21.51 -9.57
N GLY A 230 5.15 20.47 -10.34
CA GLY A 230 5.80 20.25 -11.63
C GLY A 230 4.91 19.91 -12.81
N GLY A 231 3.58 20.00 -12.70
CA GLY A 231 2.67 19.68 -13.79
C GLY A 231 2.32 18.19 -13.84
N ASN A 232 1.95 17.67 -15.02
CA ASN A 232 1.41 16.32 -15.13
C ASN A 232 2.47 15.27 -14.73
N PRO A 233 2.17 14.29 -13.84
CA PRO A 233 3.12 13.22 -13.48
C PRO A 233 3.69 12.44 -14.66
N VAL A 234 3.00 12.43 -15.81
CA VAL A 234 3.49 11.81 -17.05
C VAL A 234 4.69 12.59 -17.64
N ASP A 235 4.78 13.88 -17.36
CA ASP A 235 5.87 14.75 -17.80
C ASP A 235 7.16 14.53 -16.97
N PHE A 236 7.06 13.85 -15.82
CA PHE A 236 8.18 13.49 -14.93
C PHE A 236 8.95 12.24 -15.36
N ARG A 237 8.79 11.79 -16.61
CA ARG A 237 9.61 10.70 -17.18
C ARG A 237 10.98 11.23 -17.58
N PRO A 238 12.09 10.47 -17.42
CA PRO A 238 13.43 10.91 -17.86
C PRO A 238 13.51 11.36 -19.33
N THR A 239 12.60 10.87 -20.17
CA THR A 239 12.45 11.18 -21.60
C THR A 239 11.27 12.12 -21.91
N GLY A 240 10.65 12.72 -20.90
CA GLY A 240 9.49 13.60 -21.04
C GLY A 240 9.88 15.02 -21.53
N PRO A 241 8.92 15.76 -22.12
CA PRO A 241 9.16 17.09 -22.70
C PRO A 241 9.65 18.13 -21.66
N VAL A 242 9.40 17.91 -20.37
CA VAL A 242 9.86 18.80 -19.28
C VAL A 242 11.40 18.78 -19.11
N PHE A 243 12.08 17.73 -19.60
CA PHE A 243 13.53 17.55 -19.40
C PHE A 243 14.36 17.60 -20.67
N GLU A 244 13.71 17.80 -21.82
CA GLU A 244 14.40 17.94 -23.10
C GLU A 244 15.34 19.17 -23.05
N GLY A 245 16.64 18.93 -23.11
CA GLY A 245 17.70 19.95 -23.04
C GLY A 245 18.06 20.50 -21.66
N HIS A 246 17.40 20.08 -20.56
CA HIS A 246 17.62 20.67 -19.22
C HIS A 246 17.67 19.62 -18.09
N PRO A 247 18.72 18.77 -18.04
CA PRO A 247 18.82 17.67 -17.06
C PRO A 247 18.87 18.14 -15.60
N HIS A 248 19.29 19.38 -15.33
CA HIS A 248 19.28 19.96 -13.98
C HIS A 248 17.85 20.21 -13.45
N ARG A 249 16.84 20.35 -14.33
CA ARG A 249 15.43 20.53 -13.92
C ARG A 249 14.86 19.27 -13.28
N LEU A 250 15.31 18.07 -13.68
CA LEU A 250 14.95 16.81 -13.02
C LEU A 250 15.34 16.84 -11.54
N LEU A 251 16.60 17.15 -11.28
CA LEU A 251 17.14 17.16 -9.93
C LEU A 251 16.46 18.25 -9.09
N TYR A 252 16.32 19.46 -9.65
CA TYR A 252 15.68 20.57 -8.97
C TYR A 252 14.21 20.27 -8.62
N LEU A 253 13.39 19.87 -9.59
CA LEU A 253 11.96 19.57 -9.35
C LEU A 253 11.79 18.33 -8.48
N GLY A 254 12.65 17.32 -8.62
CA GLY A 254 12.63 16.14 -7.76
C GLY A 254 12.94 16.47 -6.30
N VAL A 255 13.99 17.25 -6.05
CA VAL A 255 14.36 17.70 -4.69
C VAL A 255 13.27 18.61 -4.12
N LEU A 256 12.75 19.55 -4.92
CA LEU A 256 11.66 20.44 -4.50
C LEU A 256 10.40 19.65 -4.16
N SER A 257 9.99 18.72 -5.02
CA SER A 257 8.83 17.86 -4.79
C SER A 257 9.00 17.02 -3.53
N LEU A 258 10.18 16.42 -3.32
CA LEU A 258 10.48 15.67 -2.11
C LEU A 258 10.39 16.56 -0.87
N ALA A 259 10.97 17.77 -0.91
CA ALA A 259 10.94 18.70 0.20
C ALA A 259 9.51 19.15 0.54
N VAL A 260 8.71 19.52 -0.48
CA VAL A 260 7.30 19.93 -0.32
C VAL A 260 6.46 18.79 0.23
N CYS A 261 6.60 17.59 -0.33
CA CYS A 261 5.87 16.40 0.13
C CYS A 261 6.23 16.04 1.58
N CYS A 262 7.52 16.04 1.95
CA CYS A 262 7.95 15.79 3.33
C CYS A 262 7.42 16.86 4.30
N ALA A 263 7.53 18.14 3.95
CA ALA A 263 7.05 19.24 4.78
C ALA A 263 5.53 19.17 4.99
N ALA A 264 4.78 19.00 3.90
CA ALA A 264 3.32 18.87 3.96
C ALA A 264 2.88 17.61 4.70
N ALA A 265 3.56 16.47 4.52
CA ALA A 265 3.27 15.25 5.24
C ALA A 265 3.48 15.40 6.74
N LEU A 266 4.57 16.03 7.17
CA LEU A 266 4.86 16.28 8.58
C LEU A 266 3.87 17.28 9.19
N ALA A 267 3.49 18.34 8.46
CA ALA A 267 2.48 19.29 8.88
C ALA A 267 1.10 18.63 9.01
N SER A 268 0.68 17.88 7.99
CA SER A 268 -0.57 17.10 7.98
C SER A 268 -0.61 16.10 9.14
N TYR A 269 0.49 15.38 9.38
CA TYR A 269 0.61 14.48 10.52
C TYR A 269 0.45 15.22 11.86
N ALA A 270 1.12 16.36 12.03
CA ALA A 270 1.08 17.13 13.28
C ALA A 270 -0.29 17.77 13.55
N LEU A 271 -0.97 18.24 12.50
CA LEU A 271 -2.23 18.98 12.59
C LEU A 271 -3.47 18.08 12.58
N ILE A 272 -3.41 16.93 11.91
CA ILE A 272 -4.57 16.06 11.72
C ILE A 272 -4.34 14.73 12.44
N GLU A 273 -3.39 13.91 11.98
CA GLU A 273 -3.22 12.54 12.47
C GLU A 273 -2.88 12.48 13.98
N SER A 274 -1.97 13.35 14.45
CA SER A 274 -1.49 13.36 15.84
C SER A 274 -2.57 13.72 16.87
N PRO A 275 -3.41 14.77 16.68
CA PRO A 275 -4.57 15.02 17.53
C PRO A 275 -5.53 13.83 17.68
N PHE A 276 -5.90 13.18 16.58
CA PHE A 276 -6.80 12.02 16.63
C PHE A 276 -6.17 10.83 17.36
N LEU A 277 -4.87 10.58 17.15
CA LEU A 277 -4.14 9.53 17.87
C LEU A 277 -4.01 9.84 19.37
N ARG A 278 -3.83 11.11 19.77
CA ARG A 278 -3.82 11.54 21.18
C ARG A 278 -5.18 11.38 21.83
N LEU A 279 -6.25 11.75 21.14
CA LEU A 279 -7.62 11.58 21.62
C LEU A 279 -7.92 10.09 21.88
N ARG A 280 -7.52 9.21 20.96
CA ARG A 280 -7.63 7.75 21.12
C ARG A 280 -6.93 7.24 22.39
N ARG A 281 -5.68 7.66 22.64
CA ARG A 281 -4.93 7.23 23.84
C ARG A 281 -5.67 7.59 25.12
N ARG A 282 -6.30 8.77 25.16
CA ARG A 282 -7.11 9.22 26.32
C ARG A 282 -8.38 8.38 26.50
N TRP A 283 -9.05 8.00 25.41
CA TRP A 283 -10.25 7.17 25.47
C TRP A 283 -9.93 5.74 25.92
N ALA A 284 -8.89 5.11 25.35
CA ALA A 284 -8.46 3.77 25.73
C ALA A 284 -8.03 3.69 27.21
N ALA A 285 -7.39 4.74 27.73
CA ALA A 285 -7.00 4.83 29.14
C ALA A 285 -8.20 4.96 30.10
N ARG A 286 -9.35 5.45 29.62
CA ARG A 286 -10.58 5.57 30.41
C ARG A 286 -11.38 4.27 30.46
N THR A 287 -11.44 3.53 29.36
CA THR A 287 -12.15 2.24 29.27
C THR A 287 -11.38 1.06 29.87
N GLY A 288 -10.06 1.17 30.04
CA GLY A 288 -9.24 0.15 30.71
C GLY A 288 -9.23 0.23 32.24
N ARG A 289 -10.05 1.12 32.84
CA ARG A 289 -10.19 1.32 34.29
C ARG A 289 -11.58 0.92 34.82
N SER A 290 -12.44 0.34 33.99
CA SER A 290 -13.75 -0.23 34.36
C SER A 290 -13.70 -1.74 34.35
#